data_AF-A0A6I3DGT2-F1
#
_entry.id   AF-A0A6I3DGT2-F1
#
_cell.length_a   1.000
_cell.length_b   1.000
_cell.length_c   1.000
_cell.angle_alpha   90.00
_cell.angle_beta   90.00
_cell.angle_gamma   90.00
#
_symmetry.space_group_name_H-M   'P 1'
#
loop_
_entity.id
_entity.type
_entity.pdbx_description
1 polymer ?
#
loop_
_entity_poly.entity_id
_entity_poly.type
_entity_poly.pdbx_seq_one_letter_code
_entity_poly.pdbx_strand_id
1 'polypeptide(L)' 'QSLNDALKVMEQSELVRETLGEHMFDWFLRNKRREWMEYKTQVTPFELNRYLKSL' A
#
# COMPACT_ATOMS: atom_id res chain seq x y z
N GLN A 1 0.52 -10.29 -7.01
CA GLN A 1 1.34 -9.74 -5.91
C GLN A 1 1.07 -8.26 -5.83
N SER A 2 0.67 -7.73 -4.66
CA SER A 2 0.33 -6.31 -4.49
C SER A 2 1.37 -5.56 -3.65
N LEU A 3 1.42 -4.23 -3.77
CA LEU A 3 2.29 -3.37 -2.95
C LEU A 3 2.03 -3.59 -1.45
N ASN A 4 0.77 -3.80 -1.07
CA ASN A 4 0.40 -4.10 0.31
C ASN A 4 0.98 -5.43 0.81
N ASP A 5 1.10 -6.44 -0.05
CA ASP A 5 1.71 -7.71 0.32
C ASP A 5 3.22 -7.55 0.54
N ALA A 6 3.89 -6.76 -0.32
CA ALA A 6 5.31 -6.44 -0.16
C ALA A 6 5.58 -5.66 1.14
N LEU A 7 4.70 -4.71 1.51
CA LEU A 7 4.82 -3.95 2.76
C LEU A 7 4.67 -4.84 4.01
N LYS A 8 3.78 -5.83 3.98
CA LYS A 8 3.62 -6.80 5.08
C LYS A 8 4.85 -7.67 5.29
N VAL A 9 5.49 -8.11 4.21
CA VAL A 9 6.74 -8.88 4.27
C VAL A 9 7.89 -8.02 4.79
N MET A 10 7.96 -6.77 4.33
CA MET A 10 8.97 -5.82 4.80
C MET A 10 8.85 -5.52 6.29
N GLU A 11 7.63 -5.44 6.83
CA GLU A 11 7.35 -5.24 8.27
C GLU A 11 7.98 -6.31 9.18
N GLN A 12 8.18 -7.53 8.66
CA GLN A 12 8.76 -8.64 9.42
C GLN A 12 10.29 -8.75 9.25
N SER A 13 10.90 -7.90 8.43
CA SER A 13 12.32 -7.97 8.11
C SER A 13 13.17 -7.17 9.11
N GLU A 14 13.80 -7.90 10.03
CA GLU A 14 14.73 -7.33 11.00
C GLU A 14 15.92 -6.63 10.34
N LEU A 15 16.46 -7.21 9.26
CA LEU A 15 17.54 -6.62 8.45
C LEU A 15 17.16 -5.22 7.92
N VAL A 16 15.95 -5.09 7.38
CA VAL A 16 15.50 -3.82 6.78
C VAL A 16 15.25 -2.77 7.88
N ARG A 17 14.72 -3.20 9.03
CA ARG A 17 14.55 -2.34 10.20
C ARG A 17 15.88 -1.83 10.75
N GLU A 18 16.89 -2.69 10.86
CA GLU A 18 18.24 -2.31 11.32
C GLU A 18 18.96 -1.39 10.33
N THR A 19 18.80 -1.63 9.03
CA THR A 19 19.48 -0.83 7.98
C THR A 19 18.91 0.59 7.87
N LEU A 20 17.60 0.76 8.09
CA LEU A 20 16.92 2.06 8.03
C LEU A 20 16.88 2.78 9.39
N GLY A 21 16.96 2.04 10.50
CA GLY A 21 16.67 2.54 11.84
C GLY A 21 15.17 2.63 12.13
N GLU A 22 14.78 2.44 13.40
CA GLU A 22 13.36 2.31 13.81
C GLU A 22 12.48 3.47 13.35
N HIS A 23 12.92 4.72 13.56
CA HIS A 23 12.11 5.90 13.23
C HIS A 23 11.87 6.07 11.73
N MET A 24 12.86 5.78 10.89
CA MET A 24 12.72 5.89 9.43
C MET A 24 11.91 4.72 8.87
N PHE A 25 12.05 3.52 9.43
CA PHE A 25 11.28 2.35 9.05
C PHE A 25 9.77 2.56 9.28
N ASP A 26 9.39 3.03 10.46
CA ASP A 26 7.99 3.32 10.80
C ASP A 26 7.41 4.44 9.92
N TRP A 27 8.19 5.50 9.68
CA TRP A 27 7.75 6.58 8.80
C TRP A 27 7.55 6.09 7.37
N PHE A 28 8.48 5.28 6.85
CA PHE A 28 8.42 4.73 5.50
C PHE A 28 7.19 3.84 5.30
N LEU A 29 6.93 2.91 6.23
CA LEU A 29 5.76 2.03 6.18
C LEU A 29 4.45 2.81 6.22
N ARG A 30 4.32 3.77 7.14
CA ARG A 30 3.14 4.64 7.22
C ARG A 30 2.90 5.40 5.92
N ASN A 31 3.96 5.95 5.32
CA ASN A 31 3.84 6.74 4.10
C ASN A 31 3.42 5.85 2.91
N LYS A 32 4.00 4.67 2.77
CA LYS A 32 3.65 3.72 1.70
C LYS A 32 2.27 3.10 1.86
N ARG A 33 1.80 2.88 3.08
CA ARG A 33 0.42 2.47 3.35
C ARG A 33 -0.59 3.55 2.94
N ARG A 34 -0.27 4.83 3.19
CA ARG A 34 -1.10 5.96 2.75
C ARG A 34 -1.18 6.05 1.22
N GLU A 35 -0.03 5.97 0.54
CA GLU A 35 0.05 5.94 -0.93
C GLU A 35 -0.79 4.79 -1.52
N TRP A 36 -0.71 3.60 -0.93
CA TRP A 36 -1.53 2.47 -1.34
C TRP A 36 -3.03 2.70 -1.13
N MET A 37 -3.42 3.28 0.01
CA MET A 37 -4.82 3.62 0.29
C MET A 37 -5.35 4.64 -0.71
N GLU A 38 -4.59 5.71 -0.98
CA GLU A 38 -4.94 6.74 -1.96
C GLU A 38 -5.14 6.16 -3.36
N TYR A 39 -4.22 5.29 -3.80
CA TYR A 39 -4.33 4.58 -5.07
C TYR A 39 -5.59 3.69 -5.13
N LYS A 40 -5.91 2.98 -4.05
CA LYS A 40 -7.06 2.06 -3.99
C LYS A 40 -8.40 2.78 -3.85
N THR A 41 -8.42 4.02 -3.34
CA THR A 41 -9.65 4.81 -3.19
C THR A 41 -10.09 5.49 -4.49
N GLN A 42 -9.28 5.47 -5.55
CA GLN A 42 -9.73 5.95 -6.85
C GLN A 42 -10.70 4.97 -7.50
N VAL A 43 -11.95 5.42 -7.69
CA VAL A 43 -12.90 4.71 -8.55
C VAL A 43 -12.55 5.01 -10.00
N THR A 44 -12.15 3.97 -10.73
CA THR A 44 -11.75 4.08 -12.12
C THR A 44 -12.96 4.14 -13.06
N PRO A 45 -12.85 4.77 -14.24
CA PRO A 45 -13.90 4.71 -15.27
C PRO A 45 -14.26 3.28 -15.70
N PHE A 46 -13.32 2.35 -15.58
CA PHE A 46 -13.56 0.92 -15.78
C PHE A 46 -14.54 0.36 -14.74
N GLU A 47 -14.32 0.64 -13.46
CA GLU A 47 -15.21 0.21 -12.37
C GLU A 47 -16.60 0.84 -12.51
N LEU A 48 -16.69 2.12 -12.86
CA LEU A 48 -17.97 2.78 -13.14
C LEU A 48 -18.71 2.09 -14.29
N ASN A 49 -18.05 1.83 -15.42
CA ASN A 49 -18.67 1.14 -16.55
C ASN A 49 -19.06 -0.31 -16.24
N ARG A 50 -18.30 -1.01 -15.40
CA ARG A 50 -18.52 -2.41 -15.05
C ARG A 50 -19.70 -2.60 -14.10
N TYR A 51 -19.85 -1.71 -13.12
CA TYR A 51 -20.81 -1.89 -12.02
C TYR A 51 -22.04 -0.97 -12.10
N LEU A 52 -21.97 0.17 -12.80
CA LEU A 52 -23.14 1.07 -12.96
C LEU A 52 -23.93 0.85 -14.26
N LYS A 53 -23.39 0.16 -15.27
CA LYS A 53 -24.15 -0.18 -16.49
C LYS A 53 -25.08 -1.39 -16.33
N SER A 54 -24.99 -2.12 -15.22
CA SER A 54 -25.87 -3.26 -14.93
C SER A 54 -27.04 -2.91 -14.01
N LEU A 55 -27.25 -1.61 -13.72
CA LEU A 55 -28.46 -1.07 -13.09
C LEU A 55 -29.33 -0.44 -14.18
#